data_AF-A0ABC9EVC0-F1
#
_entry.id   AF-A0ABC9EVC0-F1
#
_cell.length_a   1.000
_cell.length_b   1.000
_cell.length_c   1.000
_cell.angle_alpha   90.00
_cell.angle_beta   90.00
_cell.angle_gamma   90.00
#
_symmetry.space_group_name_H-M   'P 1'
#
loop_
_entity.id
_entity.type
_entity.pdbx_description
1 polymer ?
#
loop_
_entity_poly.entity_id
_entity_poly.type
_entity_poly.pdbx_seq_one_letter_code
_entity_poly.pdbx_strand_id
1 'polypeptide(L)'
;MAFSRRAVLSLKLLACLLCFFELSQGKQQFTLKNLPPLRKASSYSTGCPTTYDYIVVGGGTAGCPLAATLSLKYKVLLLERGGSPYGNRNVTYMENFHIGLMNMAPDSSSQAFISTDGVINARARVLGGGTCINAGFYSRASSSFIQEVGWDEDLVNKSFPWVEEKIVQWPKIAPWQAALRDGLLQAGVAPFNGYTYDHVSGTKVGGTIFDETGYRHTAADLLAAGDPNNLRVLLHASVHKIVFDSRQGRLKPRAIGVQFTDENGRHHQAFLNNNKNSEIIVSSGAIGTPQLLLLSGIGPKNHLKSHNIPVVLHNKYVGKGMADNPMNSIFIPTRSPPRQSLIETVGITEEGVFIEASSGFGQSSESVHCHHGIMSAEIGQLSTIPPKQRTLEAAQKYAHNKLNLPKEVFHGGFILEKIDGPLSTGHLVLTDTDVRNNPAVTFNYFSHPQDLERCVYGIKTIERILKTNRFSELAADGTGFSMERVLNMSVQANVNLIPKHTNDTESLEQFCKDTVITIWHYHGGCHVGKVVDQQYRVLGVSGLRVVDGSIFSKSPGTNPQATVMMMGRYMGVKILRERLGRAAGV
;
A
#
# COMPACT_ATOMS: atom_id res chain seq x y z
N MET A 1 68.79 9.24 30.52
CA MET A 1 67.57 10.08 30.54
C MET A 1 66.49 9.39 29.74
N ALA A 2 65.72 8.56 30.43
CA ALA A 2 64.61 7.79 29.90
C ALA A 2 63.33 8.39 30.48
N PHE A 3 62.78 9.43 29.87
CA PHE A 3 61.44 9.93 30.19
C PHE A 3 60.91 10.66 28.95
N SER A 4 59.60 10.49 28.68
CA SER A 4 58.81 11.23 27.68
C SER A 4 58.66 10.67 26.25
N ARG A 5 58.57 9.35 26.07
CA ARG A 5 57.77 8.78 24.96
C ARG A 5 56.66 7.81 25.36
N ARG A 6 56.66 7.34 26.62
CA ARG A 6 55.57 6.52 27.18
C ARG A 6 54.42 7.32 27.78
N ALA A 7 54.59 8.61 28.09
CA ALA A 7 53.53 9.44 28.70
C ALA A 7 52.55 10.05 27.67
N VAL A 8 52.97 10.20 26.41
CA VAL A 8 52.11 10.78 25.35
C VAL A 8 51.19 9.72 24.73
N LEU A 9 51.57 8.43 24.79
CA LEU A 9 50.74 7.33 24.30
C LEU A 9 49.62 6.94 25.28
N SER A 10 49.87 7.05 26.59
CA SER A 10 48.87 6.73 27.62
C SER A 10 47.83 7.82 27.85
N LEU A 11 48.13 9.10 27.55
CA LEU A 11 47.12 10.17 27.59
C LEU A 11 46.15 10.13 26.40
N LYS A 12 46.58 9.65 25.23
CA LYS A 12 45.70 9.50 24.05
C LYS A 12 44.79 8.27 24.12
N LEU A 13 45.21 7.20 24.80
CA LEU A 13 44.32 6.06 25.08
C LEU A 13 43.28 6.37 26.17
N LEU A 14 43.60 7.20 27.16
CA LEU A 14 42.63 7.57 28.21
C LEU A 14 41.55 8.54 27.68
N ALA A 15 41.89 9.43 26.75
CA ALA A 15 40.90 10.28 26.06
C ALA A 15 39.99 9.49 25.10
N CYS A 16 40.48 8.38 24.53
CA CYS A 16 39.62 7.48 23.73
C CYS A 16 38.72 6.58 24.60
N LEU A 17 39.08 6.30 25.86
CA LEU A 17 38.26 5.49 26.77
C LEU A 17 37.22 6.30 27.56
N LEU A 18 37.41 7.62 27.72
CA LEU A 18 36.45 8.51 28.38
C LEU A 18 35.46 9.19 27.42
N CYS A 19 35.65 9.10 26.10
CA CYS A 19 34.64 9.52 25.12
C CYS A 19 33.58 8.44 24.80
N PHE A 20 33.61 7.28 25.47
CA PHE A 20 32.58 6.24 25.34
C PHE A 20 31.44 6.35 26.36
N PHE A 21 31.46 7.33 27.26
CA PHE A 21 30.37 7.60 28.18
C PHE A 21 30.06 9.11 28.17
N GLU A 22 28.80 9.44 27.90
CA GLU A 22 28.21 10.79 27.87
C GLU A 22 28.24 11.58 26.56
N LEU A 23 27.54 11.06 25.55
CA LEU A 23 26.60 11.88 24.75
C LEU A 23 25.21 11.23 24.87
N SER A 24 24.64 11.41 26.06
CA SER A 24 23.25 11.08 26.39
C SER A 24 22.39 12.32 26.19
N GLN A 25 22.05 12.64 24.94
CA GLN A 25 20.90 13.49 24.60
C GLN A 25 20.28 12.97 23.30
N GLY A 26 19.05 12.46 23.41
CA GLY A 26 18.25 11.99 22.27
C GLY A 26 17.98 10.48 22.17
N LYS A 27 17.86 9.73 23.29
CA LYS A 27 17.26 8.39 23.26
C LYS A 27 15.73 8.50 23.06
N GLN A 28 15.28 8.66 21.81
CA GLN A 28 14.06 8.00 21.36
C GLN A 28 14.47 6.81 20.50
N GLN A 29 15.03 5.81 21.17
CA GLN A 29 15.18 4.48 20.59
C GLN A 29 13.78 3.87 20.54
N PHE A 30 13.10 3.97 19.38
CA PHE A 30 11.83 3.30 19.12
C PHE A 30 12.01 1.83 19.52
N THR A 31 11.40 1.47 20.65
CA THR A 31 11.72 0.21 21.31
C THR A 31 10.73 -0.82 20.79
N LEU A 32 11.21 -1.74 19.95
CA LEU A 32 10.56 -3.04 19.67
C LEU A 32 10.10 -3.79 20.94
N LYS A 33 10.50 -3.34 22.14
CA LYS A 33 10.14 -3.88 23.46
C LYS A 33 8.64 -3.91 23.75
N ASN A 34 7.82 -3.11 23.07
CA ASN A 34 6.38 -3.00 23.36
C ASN A 34 5.47 -3.73 22.36
N LEU A 35 6.03 -4.42 21.36
CA LEU A 35 5.21 -5.18 20.41
C LEU A 35 4.65 -6.46 21.07
N PRO A 36 3.42 -6.88 20.73
CA PRO A 36 2.95 -8.21 21.10
C PRO A 36 3.90 -9.27 20.49
N PRO A 37 4.08 -10.43 21.16
CA PRO A 37 4.97 -11.46 20.64
C PRO A 37 4.57 -11.90 19.22
N LEU A 38 5.44 -11.63 18.26
CA LEU A 38 5.28 -12.10 16.88
C LEU A 38 5.72 -13.56 16.81
N ARG A 39 4.78 -14.47 16.53
CA ARG A 39 5.05 -15.91 16.49
C ARG A 39 4.87 -16.45 15.09
N LYS A 40 5.64 -17.48 14.73
CA LYS A 40 5.38 -18.23 13.51
C LYS A 40 4.10 -19.05 13.65
N ALA A 41 3.38 -19.25 12.55
CA ALA A 41 2.15 -20.04 12.52
C ALA A 41 2.35 -21.48 13.03
N SER A 42 3.53 -22.06 12.80
CA SER A 42 3.90 -23.39 13.31
C SER A 42 3.89 -23.53 14.84
N SER A 43 3.95 -22.42 15.57
CA SER A 43 3.84 -22.38 17.04
C SER A 43 2.40 -22.51 17.54
N TYR A 44 1.42 -22.59 16.64
CA TYR A 44 0.03 -22.79 17.02
C TYR A 44 -0.18 -24.26 17.40
N SER A 45 -0.56 -24.50 18.66
CA SER A 45 -0.75 -25.86 19.17
C SER A 45 -2.09 -26.42 18.70
N THR A 46 -2.06 -27.67 18.23
CA THR A 46 -3.24 -28.42 17.79
C THR A 46 -3.93 -29.19 18.93
N GLY A 47 -3.32 -29.23 20.14
CA GLY A 47 -3.73 -30.14 21.22
C GLY A 47 -4.92 -29.68 22.09
N CYS A 48 -5.25 -28.38 22.12
CA CYS A 48 -6.43 -27.87 22.81
C CYS A 48 -6.94 -26.60 22.11
N PRO A 49 -8.23 -26.53 21.69
CA PRO A 49 -8.72 -25.42 20.89
C PRO A 49 -8.75 -24.13 21.71
N THR A 50 -7.72 -23.30 21.54
CA THR A 50 -7.75 -21.93 22.05
C THR A 50 -8.77 -21.17 21.22
N THR A 51 -9.82 -20.66 21.88
CA THR A 51 -10.86 -19.87 21.24
C THR A 51 -10.61 -18.37 21.43
N TYR A 52 -11.12 -17.57 20.51
CA TYR A 52 -10.92 -16.13 20.47
C TYR A 52 -12.25 -15.39 20.40
N ASP A 53 -12.31 -14.19 20.95
CA ASP A 53 -13.46 -13.30 20.74
C ASP A 53 -13.49 -12.78 19.31
N TYR A 54 -12.31 -12.48 18.75
CA TYR A 54 -12.15 -12.03 17.38
C TYR A 54 -10.97 -12.72 16.70
N ILE A 55 -11.16 -13.10 15.44
CA ILE A 55 -10.08 -13.53 14.55
C ILE A 55 -10.00 -12.51 13.42
N VAL A 56 -8.86 -11.82 13.32
CA VAL A 56 -8.57 -10.86 12.25
C VAL A 56 -7.71 -11.54 11.20
N VAL A 57 -8.18 -11.58 9.96
CA VAL A 57 -7.51 -12.24 8.83
C VAL A 57 -6.87 -11.19 7.92
N GLY A 58 -5.55 -11.09 7.99
CA GLY A 58 -4.74 -10.07 7.32
C GLY A 58 -4.22 -9.04 8.32
N GLY A 59 -2.92 -9.08 8.60
CA GLY A 59 -2.21 -8.11 9.42
C GLY A 59 -1.76 -6.91 8.61
N GLY A 60 -2.66 -6.34 7.81
CA GLY A 60 -2.37 -5.23 6.92
C GLY A 60 -2.68 -3.86 7.52
N THR A 61 -2.77 -2.86 6.62
CA THR A 61 -3.03 -1.44 6.94
C THR A 61 -4.23 -1.23 7.87
N ALA A 62 -5.36 -1.92 7.63
CA ALA A 62 -6.53 -1.85 8.51
C ALA A 62 -6.49 -2.87 9.66
N GLY A 63 -5.97 -4.07 9.38
CA GLY A 63 -6.00 -5.20 10.31
C GLY A 63 -5.17 -4.98 11.58
N CYS A 64 -4.01 -4.33 11.46
CA CYS A 64 -3.16 -4.04 12.60
C CYS A 64 -3.81 -3.11 13.65
N PRO A 65 -4.24 -1.88 13.31
CA PRO A 65 -4.88 -0.99 14.29
C PRO A 65 -6.23 -1.53 14.80
N LEU A 66 -6.95 -2.31 13.98
CA LEU A 66 -8.16 -3.01 14.40
C LEU A 66 -7.88 -4.05 15.49
N ALA A 67 -6.92 -4.95 15.24
CA ALA A 67 -6.56 -6.00 16.19
C ALA A 67 -6.00 -5.43 17.49
N ALA A 68 -5.13 -4.41 17.39
CA ALA A 68 -4.61 -3.67 18.54
C ALA A 68 -5.75 -3.10 19.39
N THR A 69 -6.71 -2.42 18.75
CA THR A 69 -7.85 -1.82 19.45
C THR A 69 -8.73 -2.85 20.13
N LEU A 70 -9.15 -3.91 19.42
CA LEU A 70 -10.03 -4.93 19.99
C LEU A 70 -9.37 -5.67 21.17
N SER A 71 -8.05 -5.85 21.11
CA SER A 71 -7.29 -6.55 22.15
C SER A 71 -7.32 -5.86 23.53
N LEU A 72 -7.65 -4.57 23.58
CA LEU A 72 -7.79 -3.83 24.85
C LEU A 72 -8.86 -4.41 25.77
N LYS A 73 -9.82 -5.18 25.24
CA LYS A 73 -10.95 -5.74 26.01
C LYS A 73 -11.27 -7.21 25.70
N TYR A 74 -10.70 -7.76 24.63
CA TYR A 74 -11.10 -9.07 24.09
C TYR A 74 -9.89 -9.89 23.63
N LYS A 75 -10.00 -11.22 23.63
CA LYS A 75 -8.95 -12.09 23.09
C LYS A 75 -8.98 -12.07 21.56
N VAL A 76 -7.89 -11.61 20.95
CA VAL A 76 -7.76 -11.42 19.50
C VAL A 76 -6.65 -12.30 18.94
N LEU A 77 -6.96 -13.03 17.86
CA LEU A 77 -5.98 -13.67 17.00
C LEU A 77 -5.83 -12.89 15.70
N LEU A 78 -4.62 -12.43 15.40
CA LEU A 78 -4.27 -11.84 14.11
C LEU A 78 -3.46 -12.85 13.29
N LEU A 79 -3.93 -13.16 12.09
CA LEU A 79 -3.27 -14.08 11.15
C LEU A 79 -2.76 -13.31 9.93
N GLU A 80 -1.46 -13.36 9.69
CA GLU A 80 -0.82 -12.74 8.53
C GLU A 80 -0.07 -13.79 7.71
N ARG A 81 -0.29 -13.81 6.38
CA ARG A 81 0.34 -14.76 5.48
C ARG A 81 1.82 -14.48 5.23
N GLY A 82 2.24 -13.23 5.39
CA GLY A 82 3.61 -12.77 5.23
C GLY A 82 4.48 -12.90 6.48
N GLY A 83 5.74 -12.52 6.33
CA GLY A 83 6.73 -12.46 7.41
C GLY A 83 6.68 -11.16 8.22
N SER A 84 7.73 -10.93 9.00
CA SER A 84 7.92 -9.71 9.79
C SER A 84 8.51 -8.58 8.92
N PRO A 85 8.07 -7.32 9.08
CA PRO A 85 8.72 -6.18 8.44
C PRO A 85 10.06 -5.83 9.12
N TYR A 86 10.26 -6.26 10.37
CA TYR A 86 11.43 -5.92 11.17
C TYR A 86 12.66 -6.72 10.73
N GLY A 87 13.80 -6.03 10.60
CA GLY A 87 15.07 -6.64 10.15
C GLY A 87 15.20 -6.76 8.64
N ASN A 88 14.19 -6.41 7.85
CA ASN A 88 14.27 -6.39 6.39
C ASN A 88 14.60 -4.98 5.89
N ARG A 89 15.87 -4.72 5.56
CA ARG A 89 16.34 -3.40 5.08
C ARG A 89 15.58 -2.87 3.85
N ASN A 90 15.07 -3.75 2.99
CA ASN A 90 14.31 -3.36 1.79
C ASN A 90 12.90 -2.86 2.12
N VAL A 91 12.37 -3.24 3.28
CA VAL A 91 11.14 -2.71 3.84
C VAL A 91 11.43 -1.47 4.69
N THR A 92 12.47 -1.56 5.53
CA THR A 92 12.75 -0.59 6.59
C THR A 92 13.19 0.77 6.08
N TYR A 93 14.01 0.86 5.04
CA TYR A 93 14.60 2.14 4.66
C TYR A 93 14.03 2.72 3.36
N MET A 94 13.72 4.02 3.37
CA MET A 94 13.21 4.78 2.23
C MET A 94 14.09 4.62 0.99
N GLU A 95 15.41 4.57 1.18
CA GLU A 95 16.38 4.41 0.09
C GLU A 95 16.09 3.16 -0.78
N ASN A 96 15.59 2.09 -0.14
CA ASN A 96 15.31 0.80 -0.76
C ASN A 96 13.85 0.64 -1.20
N PHE A 97 13.02 1.69 -1.16
CA PHE A 97 11.60 1.61 -1.52
C PHE A 97 11.35 0.87 -2.84
N HIS A 98 12.08 1.25 -3.90
CA HIS A 98 11.96 0.66 -5.23
C HIS A 98 12.37 -0.82 -5.25
N ILE A 99 13.46 -1.18 -4.55
CA ILE A 99 13.93 -2.57 -4.40
C ILE A 99 12.87 -3.40 -3.67
N GLY A 100 12.33 -2.89 -2.57
CA GLY A 100 11.32 -3.59 -1.77
C GLY A 100 10.01 -3.82 -2.54
N LEU A 101 9.52 -2.81 -3.25
CA LEU A 101 8.30 -2.90 -4.04
C LEU A 101 8.45 -3.87 -5.23
N MET A 102 9.63 -3.89 -5.86
CA MET A 102 9.91 -4.70 -7.06
C MET A 102 10.52 -6.07 -6.78
N ASN A 103 10.78 -6.42 -5.52
CA ASN A 103 11.37 -7.71 -5.18
C ASN A 103 10.38 -8.84 -5.49
N MET A 104 10.80 -9.69 -6.43
CA MET A 104 10.02 -10.82 -6.93
C MET A 104 10.33 -12.16 -6.25
N ALA A 105 11.21 -12.16 -5.25
CA ALA A 105 11.57 -13.38 -4.54
C ALA A 105 10.31 -14.09 -4.00
N PRO A 106 10.25 -15.43 -4.03
CA PRO A 106 9.09 -16.19 -3.56
C PRO A 106 8.65 -15.90 -2.13
N ASP A 107 9.53 -15.36 -1.29
CA ASP A 107 9.33 -14.95 0.10
C ASP A 107 9.30 -13.42 0.31
N SER A 108 9.35 -12.63 -0.77
CA SER A 108 9.30 -11.17 -0.75
C SER A 108 8.06 -10.62 -0.05
N SER A 109 8.24 -9.48 0.62
CA SER A 109 7.18 -8.64 1.18
C SER A 109 6.25 -8.05 0.12
N SER A 110 6.67 -8.02 -1.14
CA SER A 110 5.88 -7.64 -2.31
C SER A 110 5.55 -8.87 -3.14
N GLN A 111 4.28 -9.03 -3.51
CA GLN A 111 3.82 -10.05 -4.44
C GLN A 111 3.29 -9.34 -5.68
N ALA A 112 4.04 -9.39 -6.78
CA ALA A 112 3.58 -8.79 -8.03
C ALA A 112 2.46 -9.62 -8.69
N PHE A 113 1.66 -8.94 -9.50
CA PHE A 113 0.68 -9.50 -10.41
C PHE A 113 0.55 -8.60 -11.63
N ILE A 114 -0.04 -9.11 -12.70
CA ILE A 114 -0.35 -8.33 -13.89
C ILE A 114 -1.87 -8.32 -14.01
N SER A 115 -2.49 -7.14 -14.09
CA SER A 115 -3.93 -7.08 -14.37
C SER A 115 -4.22 -7.62 -15.76
N THR A 116 -5.45 -8.05 -16.03
CA THR A 116 -5.82 -8.51 -17.38
C THR A 116 -5.73 -7.40 -18.42
N ASP A 117 -5.65 -6.13 -17.98
CA ASP A 117 -5.41 -4.95 -18.81
C ASP A 117 -3.94 -4.85 -19.27
N GLY A 118 -3.03 -5.65 -18.71
CA GLY A 118 -1.60 -5.60 -19.01
C GLY A 118 -0.79 -4.64 -18.12
N VAL A 119 -1.37 -4.14 -17.03
CA VAL A 119 -0.67 -3.27 -16.08
C VAL A 119 0.01 -4.10 -15.00
N ILE A 120 1.31 -3.92 -14.83
CA ILE A 120 2.11 -4.56 -13.78
C ILE A 120 1.77 -3.90 -12.45
N ASN A 121 1.52 -4.71 -11.43
CA ASN A 121 1.01 -4.27 -10.15
C ASN A 121 1.62 -5.11 -9.01
N ALA A 122 1.41 -4.69 -7.76
CA ALA A 122 1.96 -5.34 -6.58
C ALA A 122 0.99 -5.27 -5.40
N ARG A 123 0.96 -6.35 -4.60
CA ARG A 123 0.28 -6.39 -3.30
C ARG A 123 1.23 -6.83 -2.20
N ALA A 124 1.03 -6.30 -1.00
CA ALA A 124 1.85 -6.66 0.14
C ALA A 124 1.61 -8.11 0.62
N ARG A 125 2.66 -8.69 1.19
CA ARG A 125 2.70 -10.00 1.83
C ARG A 125 3.67 -9.96 3.01
N VAL A 126 3.34 -9.14 3.99
CA VAL A 126 4.14 -8.86 5.18
C VAL A 126 3.23 -8.24 6.25
N LEU A 127 3.52 -8.47 7.54
CA LEU A 127 2.83 -7.77 8.63
C LEU A 127 3.03 -6.25 8.49
N GLY A 128 1.94 -5.49 8.59
CA GLY A 128 1.85 -4.07 8.25
C GLY A 128 1.28 -3.82 6.84
N GLY A 129 1.23 -4.84 5.97
CA GLY A 129 0.61 -4.77 4.66
C GLY A 129 1.22 -3.71 3.75
N GLY A 130 0.37 -2.98 3.01
CA GLY A 130 0.81 -1.98 2.02
C GLY A 130 1.72 -0.90 2.59
N THR A 131 1.60 -0.57 3.88
CA THR A 131 2.46 0.42 4.55
C THR A 131 3.94 0.04 4.53
N CYS A 132 4.27 -1.25 4.36
CA CYS A 132 5.64 -1.76 4.31
C CYS A 132 6.31 -1.58 2.94
N ILE A 133 5.54 -1.38 1.87
CA ILE A 133 6.06 -1.33 0.50
C ILE A 133 5.66 -0.06 -0.25
N ASN A 134 4.82 0.80 0.33
CA ASN A 134 4.33 2.02 -0.32
C ASN A 134 5.37 3.17 -0.28
N ALA A 135 5.04 4.29 -0.94
CA ALA A 135 5.87 5.48 -0.99
C ALA A 135 5.79 6.40 0.24
N GLY A 136 5.06 5.98 1.30
CA GLY A 136 5.07 6.62 2.62
C GLY A 136 4.26 7.91 2.79
N PHE A 137 3.80 8.56 1.71
CA PHE A 137 3.03 9.80 1.80
C PHE A 137 1.68 9.64 2.52
N TYR A 138 1.42 10.50 3.49
CA TYR A 138 0.27 10.46 4.37
C TYR A 138 -0.64 11.68 4.15
N SER A 139 -1.89 11.41 3.77
CA SER A 139 -2.96 12.40 3.67
C SER A 139 -4.27 11.78 4.12
N ARG A 140 -5.02 12.49 4.96
CA ARG A 140 -6.36 12.11 5.42
C ARG A 140 -7.33 12.05 4.24
N ALA A 141 -8.47 11.42 4.48
CA ALA A 141 -9.60 11.47 3.55
C ALA A 141 -10.14 12.89 3.41
N SER A 142 -10.84 13.18 2.31
CA SER A 142 -11.63 14.41 2.21
C SER A 142 -12.80 14.38 3.20
N SER A 143 -13.21 15.55 3.71
CA SER A 143 -14.40 15.66 4.55
C SER A 143 -15.66 15.16 3.83
N SER A 144 -15.76 15.42 2.52
CA SER A 144 -16.85 14.92 1.68
C SER A 144 -16.89 13.39 1.61
N PHE A 145 -15.73 12.72 1.54
CA PHE A 145 -15.66 11.27 1.59
C PHE A 145 -16.16 10.74 2.93
N ILE A 146 -15.70 11.33 4.05
CA ILE A 146 -16.10 10.93 5.42
C ILE A 146 -17.63 11.01 5.58
N GLN A 147 -18.23 12.10 5.10
CA GLN A 147 -19.68 12.31 5.14
C GLN A 147 -20.42 11.30 4.24
N GLU A 148 -19.94 11.07 3.01
CA GLU A 148 -20.57 10.13 2.07
C GLU A 148 -20.60 8.70 2.60
N VAL A 149 -19.52 8.25 3.25
CA VAL A 149 -19.46 6.90 3.83
C VAL A 149 -20.17 6.79 5.18
N GLY A 150 -20.70 7.90 5.71
CA GLY A 150 -21.47 7.94 6.96
C GLY A 150 -20.64 7.63 8.20
N TRP A 151 -19.36 8.02 8.23
CA TRP A 151 -18.54 7.88 9.42
C TRP A 151 -18.85 8.97 10.45
N ASP A 152 -18.96 8.54 11.70
CA ASP A 152 -19.04 9.41 12.87
C ASP A 152 -17.80 10.31 12.96
N GLU A 153 -17.98 11.61 12.80
CA GLU A 153 -16.89 12.60 12.72
C GLU A 153 -16.06 12.65 14.00
N ASP A 154 -16.67 12.50 15.18
CA ASP A 154 -15.97 12.49 16.47
C ASP A 154 -15.00 11.31 16.58
N LEU A 155 -15.43 10.13 16.13
CA LEU A 155 -14.60 8.95 16.08
C LEU A 155 -13.49 9.06 15.04
N VAL A 156 -13.75 9.67 13.89
CA VAL A 156 -12.72 9.95 12.88
C VAL A 156 -11.67 10.91 13.43
N ASN A 157 -12.10 12.00 14.07
CA ASN A 157 -11.25 13.02 14.68
C ASN A 157 -10.45 12.51 15.89
N LYS A 158 -10.84 11.37 16.48
CA LYS A 158 -10.04 10.65 17.49
C LYS A 158 -9.12 9.59 16.89
N SER A 159 -9.49 9.01 15.75
CA SER A 159 -8.79 7.88 15.15
C SER A 159 -7.62 8.32 14.27
N PHE A 160 -7.74 9.42 13.53
CA PHE A 160 -6.62 9.98 12.75
C PHE A 160 -5.45 10.41 13.65
N PRO A 161 -5.64 11.29 14.65
CA PRO A 161 -4.55 11.67 15.57
C PRO A 161 -3.90 10.48 16.26
N TRP A 162 -4.69 9.46 16.63
CA TRP A 162 -4.15 8.25 17.25
C TRP A 162 -3.13 7.51 16.37
N VAL A 163 -3.30 7.51 15.04
CA VAL A 163 -2.33 6.95 14.08
C VAL A 163 -1.16 7.93 13.93
N GLU A 164 -1.46 9.22 13.75
CA GLU A 164 -0.48 10.26 13.47
C GLU A 164 0.58 10.37 14.56
N GLU A 165 0.15 10.42 15.81
CA GLU A 165 1.04 10.51 16.99
C GLU A 165 2.01 9.33 17.12
N LYS A 166 1.75 8.20 16.44
CA LYS A 166 2.55 6.98 16.59
C LYS A 166 3.53 6.74 15.46
N ILE A 167 3.16 7.08 14.22
CA ILE A 167 3.92 6.64 13.05
C ILE A 167 4.01 7.68 11.94
N VAL A 168 3.48 8.89 12.12
CA VAL A 168 3.46 9.92 11.07
C VAL A 168 4.23 11.14 11.53
N GLN A 169 4.97 11.73 10.59
CA GLN A 169 5.69 12.97 10.82
C GLN A 169 5.70 13.85 9.57
N TRP A 170 6.21 15.06 9.73
CA TRP A 170 6.40 15.99 8.62
C TRP A 170 7.71 15.69 7.88
N PRO A 171 7.73 15.68 6.54
CA PRO A 171 8.94 15.49 5.78
C PRO A 171 9.82 16.74 5.82
N LYS A 172 11.14 16.55 5.70
CA LYS A 172 12.07 17.63 5.36
C LYS A 172 12.08 17.80 3.85
N ILE A 173 11.41 18.84 3.36
CA ILE A 173 11.17 19.01 1.92
C ILE A 173 12.46 18.93 1.08
N ALA A 174 12.49 18.00 0.14
CA ALA A 174 13.61 17.85 -0.78
C ALA A 174 13.60 18.96 -1.86
N PRO A 175 14.76 19.33 -2.45
CA PRO A 175 14.82 20.34 -3.51
C PRO A 175 13.87 20.05 -4.69
N TRP A 176 13.74 18.78 -5.08
CA TRP A 176 12.79 18.36 -6.12
C TRP A 176 11.33 18.64 -5.76
N GLN A 177 10.96 18.38 -4.51
CA GLN A 177 9.60 18.58 -4.00
C GLN A 177 9.30 20.07 -3.84
N ALA A 178 10.29 20.88 -3.45
CA ALA A 178 10.17 22.33 -3.45
C ALA A 178 10.01 22.91 -4.87
N ALA A 179 10.73 22.37 -5.86
CA ALA A 179 10.56 22.74 -7.27
C ALA A 179 9.15 22.37 -7.77
N LEU A 180 8.65 21.18 -7.43
CA LEU A 180 7.27 20.79 -7.71
C LEU A 180 6.27 21.79 -7.10
N ARG A 181 6.41 22.11 -5.81
CA ARG A 181 5.53 23.07 -5.10
C ARG A 181 5.47 24.41 -5.84
N ASP A 182 6.63 24.99 -6.14
CA ASP A 182 6.71 26.29 -6.80
C ASP A 182 6.12 26.23 -8.22
N GLY A 183 6.40 25.13 -8.94
CA GLY A 183 5.88 24.90 -10.29
C GLY A 183 4.36 24.72 -10.32
N LEU A 184 3.78 24.00 -9.35
CA LEU A 184 2.34 23.83 -9.20
C LEU A 184 1.62 25.15 -8.99
N LEU A 185 2.16 26.01 -8.10
CA LEU A 185 1.59 27.33 -7.83
C LEU A 185 1.62 28.22 -9.07
N GLN A 186 2.73 28.23 -9.80
CA GLN A 186 2.86 28.97 -11.07
C GLN A 186 1.97 28.39 -12.18
N ALA A 187 1.71 27.09 -12.17
CA ALA A 187 0.81 26.42 -13.11
C ALA A 187 -0.69 26.58 -12.77
N GLY A 188 -1.02 27.30 -11.69
CA GLY A 188 -2.39 27.62 -11.27
C GLY A 188 -3.01 26.67 -10.24
N VAL A 189 -2.27 25.71 -9.69
CA VAL A 189 -2.75 24.80 -8.64
C VAL A 189 -2.58 25.45 -7.26
N ALA A 190 -3.28 26.57 -7.07
CA ALA A 190 -3.27 27.41 -5.88
C ALA A 190 -4.51 27.16 -5.00
N PRO A 191 -4.51 27.57 -3.71
CA PRO A 191 -3.42 28.21 -2.95
C PRO A 191 -2.35 27.23 -2.48
N PHE A 192 -1.30 27.74 -1.83
CA PHE A 192 -0.41 26.91 -1.01
C PHE A 192 -1.01 26.75 0.39
N ASN A 193 -1.38 25.52 0.75
CA ASN A 193 -2.02 25.19 2.03
C ASN A 193 -1.01 24.85 3.15
N GLY A 194 0.29 25.04 2.91
CA GLY A 194 1.32 24.70 3.88
C GLY A 194 1.45 23.20 4.13
N TYR A 195 1.81 22.85 5.36
CA TYR A 195 1.89 21.47 5.86
C TYR A 195 0.54 21.10 6.45
N THR A 196 -0.17 20.17 5.82
CA THR A 196 -1.46 19.67 6.33
C THR A 196 -1.68 18.22 5.95
N TYR A 197 -2.29 17.46 6.86
CA TYR A 197 -2.73 16.11 6.57
C TYR A 197 -4.04 16.11 5.78
N ASP A 198 -4.83 17.17 5.82
CA ASP A 198 -6.15 17.21 5.22
C ASP A 198 -6.07 17.17 3.69
N HIS A 199 -7.01 16.48 3.06
CA HIS A 199 -7.14 16.49 1.60
C HIS A 199 -7.91 17.74 1.17
N VAL A 200 -7.18 18.70 0.60
CA VAL A 200 -7.69 20.04 0.25
C VAL A 200 -7.19 20.46 -1.13
N SER A 201 -8.03 21.15 -1.90
CA SER A 201 -7.68 21.69 -3.22
C SER A 201 -6.53 22.70 -3.11
N GLY A 202 -5.68 22.75 -4.13
CA GLY A 202 -4.46 23.54 -4.19
C GLY A 202 -3.19 22.72 -3.94
N THR A 203 -2.09 23.40 -3.64
CA THR A 203 -0.78 22.78 -3.39
C THR A 203 -0.56 22.59 -1.89
N LYS A 204 -0.05 21.44 -1.47
CA LYS A 204 0.29 21.20 -0.06
C LYS A 204 1.52 20.31 0.12
N VAL A 205 2.06 20.32 1.34
CA VAL A 205 2.98 19.29 1.84
C VAL A 205 2.22 18.34 2.76
N GLY A 206 2.28 17.04 2.49
CA GLY A 206 1.64 16.00 3.30
C GLY A 206 2.55 15.43 4.38
N GLY A 207 2.01 14.52 5.20
CA GLY A 207 2.81 13.76 6.14
C GLY A 207 3.58 12.64 5.48
N THR A 208 4.44 11.97 6.24
CA THR A 208 5.14 10.76 5.81
C THR A 208 5.26 9.78 6.97
N ILE A 209 5.32 8.49 6.65
CA ILE A 209 5.64 7.42 7.62
C ILE A 209 7.15 7.12 7.68
N PHE A 210 7.98 7.86 6.95
CA PHE A 210 9.43 7.76 7.05
C PHE A 210 9.97 8.80 8.03
N ASP A 211 10.86 8.36 8.92
CA ASP A 211 11.52 9.23 9.86
C ASP A 211 12.62 10.11 9.23
N GLU A 212 13.23 11.01 10.00
CA GLU A 212 14.31 11.87 9.50
C GLU A 212 15.55 11.09 9.04
N THR A 213 15.71 9.84 9.51
CA THR A 213 16.77 8.91 9.10
C THR A 213 16.38 8.07 7.88
N GLY A 214 15.14 8.21 7.39
CA GLY A 214 14.56 7.40 6.34
C GLY A 214 14.05 6.04 6.82
N TYR A 215 13.96 5.81 8.13
CA TYR A 215 13.38 4.59 8.71
C TYR A 215 11.86 4.63 8.58
N ARG A 216 11.27 3.56 8.08
CA ARG A 216 9.83 3.42 7.85
C ARG A 216 9.12 2.96 9.12
N HIS A 217 8.16 3.74 9.57
CA HIS A 217 7.13 3.30 10.51
C HIS A 217 5.94 2.71 9.75
N THR A 218 5.40 1.59 10.22
CA THR A 218 4.37 0.84 9.48
C THR A 218 3.12 0.63 10.33
N ALA A 219 2.04 0.18 9.71
CA ALA A 219 0.84 -0.22 10.45
C ALA A 219 1.15 -1.34 11.48
N ALA A 220 2.21 -2.14 11.30
CA ALA A 220 2.62 -3.14 12.28
C ALA A 220 3.02 -2.51 13.63
N ASP A 221 3.57 -1.30 13.63
CA ASP A 221 3.99 -0.60 14.85
C ASP A 221 2.79 -0.22 15.73
N LEU A 222 1.62 -0.05 15.12
CA LEU A 222 0.36 0.23 15.83
C LEU A 222 -0.10 -0.95 16.70
N LEU A 223 0.43 -2.16 16.48
CA LEU A 223 0.17 -3.33 17.32
C LEU A 223 0.72 -3.16 18.74
N ALA A 224 1.75 -2.32 18.94
CA ALA A 224 2.30 -2.01 20.26
C ALA A 224 1.30 -1.30 21.19
N ALA A 225 0.22 -0.75 20.65
CA ALA A 225 -0.87 -0.16 21.42
C ALA A 225 -1.93 -1.18 21.87
N GLY A 226 -1.81 -2.45 21.46
CA GLY A 226 -2.67 -3.54 21.92
C GLY A 226 -2.24 -4.11 23.27
N ASP A 227 -3.12 -4.87 23.90
CA ASP A 227 -2.78 -5.61 25.13
C ASP A 227 -2.06 -6.92 24.74
N PRO A 228 -0.77 -7.10 25.10
CA PRO A 228 0.01 -8.27 24.70
C PRO A 228 -0.49 -9.58 25.32
N ASN A 229 -1.32 -9.53 26.37
CA ASN A 229 -1.94 -10.73 26.97
C ASN A 229 -3.17 -11.18 26.19
N ASN A 230 -3.83 -10.26 25.49
CA ASN A 230 -5.05 -10.52 24.73
C ASN A 230 -4.78 -10.64 23.22
N LEU A 231 -3.69 -10.07 22.73
CA LEU A 231 -3.33 -10.06 21.31
C LEU A 231 -2.29 -11.13 20.98
N ARG A 232 -2.70 -12.11 20.16
CA ARG A 232 -1.78 -13.08 19.57
C ARG A 232 -1.62 -12.80 18.08
N VAL A 233 -0.38 -12.66 17.62
CA VAL A 233 -0.06 -12.43 16.19
C VAL A 233 0.69 -13.64 15.64
N LEU A 234 0.16 -14.25 14.58
CA LEU A 234 0.82 -15.33 13.84
C LEU A 234 1.24 -14.85 12.45
N LEU A 235 2.53 -14.94 12.18
CA LEU A 235 3.15 -14.73 10.87
C LEU A 235 3.17 -16.03 10.08
N HIS A 236 3.27 -15.91 8.76
CA HIS A 236 3.24 -17.04 7.82
C HIS A 236 2.00 -17.94 7.97
N ALA A 237 0.87 -17.36 8.39
CA ALA A 237 -0.42 -18.02 8.53
C ALA A 237 -1.29 -17.76 7.30
N SER A 238 -1.22 -18.64 6.30
CA SER A 238 -2.00 -18.49 5.07
C SER A 238 -3.42 -19.00 5.26
N VAL A 239 -4.35 -18.10 5.63
CA VAL A 239 -5.79 -18.42 5.75
C VAL A 239 -6.37 -18.70 4.37
N HIS A 240 -6.94 -19.89 4.18
CA HIS A 240 -7.49 -20.32 2.89
C HIS A 240 -9.00 -20.57 2.92
N LYS A 241 -9.62 -20.63 4.10
CA LYS A 241 -11.07 -20.90 4.22
C LYS A 241 -11.67 -20.36 5.51
N ILE A 242 -12.84 -19.74 5.42
CA ILE A 242 -13.71 -19.45 6.56
C ILE A 242 -14.64 -20.64 6.78
N VAL A 243 -14.76 -21.09 8.03
CA VAL A 243 -15.60 -22.21 8.44
C VAL A 243 -16.95 -21.69 8.91
N PHE A 244 -18.02 -22.28 8.39
CA PHE A 244 -19.40 -21.91 8.71
C PHE A 244 -20.12 -23.04 9.44
N ASP A 245 -20.91 -22.66 10.43
CA ASP A 245 -21.90 -23.53 11.06
C ASP A 245 -23.23 -23.38 10.32
N SER A 246 -23.58 -24.42 9.56
CA SER A 246 -24.79 -24.53 8.74
C SER A 246 -25.79 -25.54 9.31
N ARG A 247 -25.80 -25.79 10.63
CA ARG A 247 -26.77 -26.70 11.27
C ARG A 247 -28.21 -26.36 10.86
N GLN A 248 -29.00 -27.40 10.59
CA GLN A 248 -30.42 -27.29 10.23
C GLN A 248 -31.17 -26.49 11.31
N GLY A 249 -31.95 -25.49 10.87
CA GLY A 249 -32.71 -24.58 11.75
C GLY A 249 -32.16 -23.16 11.89
N ARG A 250 -30.94 -22.85 11.40
CA ARG A 250 -30.46 -21.46 11.31
C ARG A 250 -30.88 -20.79 10.01
N LEU A 251 -31.46 -19.59 10.12
CA LEU A 251 -31.86 -18.75 8.99
C LEU A 251 -30.67 -18.22 8.15
N LYS A 252 -29.49 -18.06 8.76
CA LYS A 252 -28.26 -17.56 8.13
C LYS A 252 -27.04 -18.38 8.56
N PRO A 253 -26.10 -18.71 7.66
CA PRO A 253 -24.83 -19.32 8.04
C PRO A 253 -24.07 -18.41 9.00
N ARG A 254 -23.44 -18.99 10.03
CA ARG A 254 -22.59 -18.26 10.98
C ARG A 254 -21.15 -18.65 10.77
N ALA A 255 -20.26 -17.68 10.58
CA ALA A 255 -18.82 -17.92 10.59
C ALA A 255 -18.38 -18.28 12.02
N ILE A 256 -17.62 -19.36 12.18
CA ILE A 256 -17.23 -19.92 13.48
C ILE A 256 -15.73 -20.12 13.65
N GLY A 257 -14.97 -20.10 12.55
CA GLY A 257 -13.53 -20.27 12.57
C GLY A 257 -12.90 -20.08 11.20
N VAL A 258 -11.59 -20.26 11.14
CA VAL A 258 -10.81 -20.20 9.90
C VAL A 258 -9.85 -21.37 9.83
N GLN A 259 -9.56 -21.82 8.61
CA GLN A 259 -8.50 -22.78 8.32
C GLN A 259 -7.32 -22.06 7.68
N PHE A 260 -6.12 -22.35 8.17
CA PHE A 260 -4.89 -21.76 7.66
C PHE A 260 -3.76 -22.79 7.59
N THR A 261 -2.80 -22.52 6.72
CA THR A 261 -1.58 -23.32 6.58
C THR A 261 -0.40 -22.55 7.17
N ASP A 262 0.47 -23.24 7.90
CA ASP A 262 1.72 -22.65 8.43
C ASP A 262 2.86 -22.68 7.43
N GLU A 263 4.01 -22.12 7.79
CA GLU A 263 5.20 -22.07 6.94
C GLU A 263 5.80 -23.45 6.61
N ASN A 264 5.40 -24.50 7.34
CA ASN A 264 5.84 -25.88 7.13
C ASN A 264 4.80 -26.70 6.33
N GLY A 265 3.74 -26.07 5.82
CA GLY A 265 2.68 -26.74 5.07
C GLY A 265 1.66 -27.48 5.94
N ARG A 266 1.68 -27.32 7.26
CA ARG A 266 0.72 -27.99 8.15
C ARG A 266 -0.57 -27.18 8.26
N HIS A 267 -1.70 -27.88 8.27
CA HIS A 267 -3.02 -27.28 8.40
C HIS A 267 -3.41 -27.07 9.86
N HIS A 268 -4.00 -25.91 10.13
CA HIS A 268 -4.46 -25.47 11.45
C HIS A 268 -5.89 -24.93 11.35
N GLN A 269 -6.59 -24.93 12.48
CA GLN A 269 -7.91 -24.33 12.61
C GLN A 269 -7.95 -23.44 13.85
N ALA A 270 -8.45 -22.22 13.70
CA ALA A 270 -8.73 -21.32 14.80
C ALA A 270 -10.23 -21.04 14.88
N PHE A 271 -10.79 -21.07 16.09
CA PHE A 271 -12.22 -20.92 16.31
C PHE A 271 -12.56 -19.71 17.15
N LEU A 272 -13.72 -19.11 16.86
CA LEU A 272 -14.34 -18.14 17.74
C LEU A 272 -14.81 -18.83 19.01
N ASN A 273 -14.88 -18.08 20.11
CA ASN A 273 -15.55 -18.56 21.30
C ASN A 273 -17.07 -18.65 21.06
N ASN A 274 -17.78 -19.27 22.01
CA ASN A 274 -19.22 -19.52 21.86
C ASN A 274 -20.10 -18.28 22.13
N ASN A 275 -19.54 -17.06 22.14
CA ASN A 275 -20.30 -15.83 22.29
C ASN A 275 -20.95 -15.43 20.97
N LYS A 276 -22.24 -15.08 21.00
CA LYS A 276 -23.00 -14.60 19.84
C LYS A 276 -22.39 -13.34 19.20
N ASN A 277 -21.62 -12.58 19.98
CA ASN A 277 -20.99 -11.33 19.56
C ASN A 277 -19.57 -11.51 19.01
N SER A 278 -19.01 -12.72 19.01
CA SER A 278 -17.70 -13.00 18.44
C SER A 278 -17.75 -13.07 16.92
N GLU A 279 -16.71 -12.53 16.29
CA GLU A 279 -16.71 -12.27 14.85
C GLU A 279 -15.34 -12.57 14.22
N ILE A 280 -15.35 -13.11 13.01
CA ILE A 280 -14.20 -13.09 12.12
C ILE A 280 -14.24 -11.77 11.34
N ILE A 281 -13.12 -11.06 11.30
CA ILE A 281 -12.98 -9.83 10.54
C ILE A 281 -11.91 -10.02 9.47
N VAL A 282 -12.31 -9.94 8.21
CA VAL A 282 -11.39 -10.07 7.08
C VAL A 282 -10.85 -8.68 6.74
N SER A 283 -9.52 -8.56 6.80
CA SER A 283 -8.74 -7.35 6.50
C SER A 283 -7.59 -7.68 5.54
N SER A 284 -7.86 -8.54 4.56
CA SER A 284 -6.90 -9.09 3.60
C SER A 284 -6.71 -8.22 2.33
N GLY A 285 -7.27 -7.01 2.33
CA GLY A 285 -7.13 -6.01 1.28
C GLY A 285 -8.02 -6.27 0.06
N ALA A 286 -8.01 -5.31 -0.87
CA ALA A 286 -8.85 -5.30 -2.08
C ALA A 286 -8.73 -6.58 -2.94
N ILE A 287 -7.58 -7.26 -2.92
CA ILE A 287 -7.39 -8.52 -3.65
C ILE A 287 -7.69 -9.73 -2.76
N GLY A 288 -7.11 -9.78 -1.56
CA GLY A 288 -7.15 -10.97 -0.70
C GLY A 288 -8.54 -11.22 -0.09
N THR A 289 -9.29 -10.17 0.23
CA THR A 289 -10.62 -10.29 0.84
C THR A 289 -11.65 -10.93 -0.10
N PRO A 290 -11.92 -10.39 -1.32
CA PRO A 290 -12.86 -11.04 -2.23
C PRO A 290 -12.37 -12.45 -2.62
N GLN A 291 -11.06 -12.67 -2.80
CA GLN A 291 -10.50 -14.01 -3.02
C GLN A 291 -10.89 -14.98 -1.89
N LEU A 292 -10.66 -14.60 -0.63
CA LEU A 292 -10.99 -15.44 0.52
C LEU A 292 -12.49 -15.70 0.66
N LEU A 293 -13.35 -14.70 0.39
CA LEU A 293 -14.80 -14.89 0.40
C LEU A 293 -15.24 -15.91 -0.67
N LEU A 294 -14.70 -15.80 -1.89
CA LEU A 294 -14.96 -16.74 -2.98
C LEU A 294 -14.51 -18.16 -2.60
N LEU A 295 -13.27 -18.33 -2.13
CA LEU A 295 -12.73 -19.63 -1.67
C LEU A 295 -13.52 -20.23 -0.49
N SER A 296 -14.18 -19.39 0.29
CA SER A 296 -15.02 -19.78 1.41
C SER A 296 -16.49 -20.04 1.03
N GLY A 297 -16.83 -19.98 -0.27
CA GLY A 297 -18.18 -20.29 -0.76
C GLY A 297 -19.17 -19.12 -0.71
N ILE A 298 -18.70 -17.89 -0.53
CA ILE A 298 -19.53 -16.66 -0.59
C ILE A 298 -19.24 -15.95 -1.91
N GLY A 299 -20.17 -15.99 -2.86
CA GLY A 299 -19.95 -15.42 -4.19
C GLY A 299 -20.97 -15.79 -5.26
N PRO A 300 -20.68 -15.48 -6.55
CA PRO A 300 -21.56 -15.83 -7.65
C PRO A 300 -21.69 -17.36 -7.78
N LYS A 301 -22.92 -17.89 -7.73
CA LYS A 301 -23.20 -19.33 -7.64
C LYS A 301 -22.54 -20.14 -8.76
N ASN A 302 -22.59 -19.62 -9.99
CA ASN A 302 -22.02 -20.30 -11.17
C ASN A 302 -20.49 -20.30 -11.14
N HIS A 303 -19.87 -19.21 -10.70
CA HIS A 303 -18.41 -19.12 -10.56
C HIS A 303 -17.90 -20.07 -9.47
N LEU A 304 -18.57 -20.12 -8.31
CA LEU A 304 -18.19 -21.08 -7.26
C LEU A 304 -18.29 -22.53 -7.73
N LYS A 305 -19.37 -22.86 -8.45
CA LYS A 305 -19.55 -24.20 -9.03
C LYS A 305 -18.47 -24.55 -10.07
N SER A 306 -18.03 -23.61 -10.91
CA SER A 306 -16.98 -23.88 -11.90
C SER A 306 -15.62 -24.19 -11.28
N HIS A 307 -15.40 -23.79 -10.02
CA HIS A 307 -14.20 -24.12 -9.25
C HIS A 307 -14.42 -25.25 -8.23
N ASN A 308 -15.54 -25.98 -8.30
CA ASN A 308 -15.91 -27.03 -7.34
C ASN A 308 -15.96 -26.54 -5.87
N ILE A 309 -16.29 -25.27 -5.65
CA ILE A 309 -16.42 -24.68 -4.32
C ILE A 309 -17.89 -24.80 -3.86
N PRO A 310 -18.17 -25.42 -2.70
CA PRO A 310 -19.51 -25.47 -2.14
C PRO A 310 -20.06 -24.07 -1.86
N VAL A 311 -21.29 -23.82 -2.30
CA VAL A 311 -21.94 -22.51 -2.13
C VAL A 311 -22.50 -22.41 -0.72
N VAL A 312 -21.90 -21.54 0.10
CA VAL A 312 -22.40 -21.14 1.41
C VAL A 312 -23.45 -20.05 1.26
N LEU A 313 -23.15 -19.04 0.44
CA LEU A 313 -24.06 -17.94 0.15
C LEU A 313 -23.86 -17.46 -1.28
N HIS A 314 -24.97 -17.33 -2.02
CA HIS A 314 -24.93 -16.64 -3.30
C HIS A 314 -24.89 -15.12 -3.09
N ASN A 315 -23.79 -14.49 -3.49
CA ASN A 315 -23.69 -13.03 -3.62
C ASN A 315 -23.00 -12.69 -4.95
N LYS A 316 -23.76 -12.12 -5.90
CA LYS A 316 -23.26 -11.81 -7.25
C LYS A 316 -22.24 -10.67 -7.31
N TYR A 317 -22.06 -9.92 -6.22
CA TYR A 317 -21.22 -8.72 -6.18
C TYR A 317 -19.82 -8.95 -5.59
N VAL A 318 -19.54 -10.10 -4.99
CA VAL A 318 -18.18 -10.42 -4.51
C VAL A 318 -17.22 -10.46 -5.70
N GLY A 319 -16.13 -9.69 -5.60
CA GLY A 319 -15.15 -9.51 -6.68
C GLY A 319 -15.62 -8.55 -7.79
N LYS A 320 -16.75 -7.85 -7.66
CA LYS A 320 -17.21 -6.87 -8.66
C LYS A 320 -16.88 -5.44 -8.26
N GLY A 321 -16.73 -4.57 -9.26
CA GLY A 321 -16.41 -3.16 -9.08
C GLY A 321 -14.99 -2.98 -8.54
N MET A 322 -14.04 -3.76 -9.05
CA MET A 322 -12.62 -3.52 -8.78
C MET A 322 -12.22 -2.21 -9.46
N ALA A 323 -11.55 -1.33 -8.74
CA ALA A 323 -11.09 -0.04 -9.27
C ALA A 323 -9.60 0.11 -8.96
N ASP A 324 -8.85 0.74 -9.85
CA ASP A 324 -7.49 1.18 -9.60
C ASP A 324 -7.30 2.53 -10.26
N ASN A 325 -6.87 3.52 -9.49
CA ASN A 325 -6.68 4.87 -10.01
C ASN A 325 -5.57 4.84 -11.08
N PRO A 326 -5.87 5.22 -12.34
CA PRO A 326 -4.85 5.41 -13.36
C PRO A 326 -3.80 6.40 -12.88
N MET A 327 -2.54 6.08 -13.19
CA MET A 327 -1.40 6.98 -13.08
C MET A 327 -0.68 7.04 -14.41
N ASN A 328 -0.32 8.25 -14.82
CA ASN A 328 0.61 8.49 -15.90
C ASN A 328 1.79 9.29 -15.37
N SER A 329 2.99 8.99 -15.88
CA SER A 329 4.23 9.61 -15.41
C SER A 329 5.01 10.23 -16.56
N ILE A 330 5.58 11.41 -16.30
CA ILE A 330 6.51 12.08 -17.19
C ILE A 330 7.89 12.04 -16.54
N PHE A 331 8.85 11.40 -17.22
CA PHE A 331 10.25 11.39 -16.82
C PHE A 331 10.93 12.70 -17.22
N ILE A 332 11.60 13.31 -16.24
CA ILE A 332 12.28 14.59 -16.38
C ILE A 332 13.78 14.38 -16.14
N PRO A 333 14.61 14.42 -17.20
CA PRO A 333 16.05 14.24 -17.09
C PRO A 333 16.71 15.47 -16.46
N THR A 334 17.76 15.26 -15.67
CA THR A 334 18.53 16.31 -15.00
C THR A 334 20.01 16.27 -15.37
N ARG A 335 20.72 17.39 -15.19
CA ARG A 335 22.18 17.49 -15.40
C ARG A 335 22.98 16.54 -14.52
N SER A 336 22.57 16.44 -13.26
CA SER A 336 23.18 15.60 -12.24
C SER A 336 22.11 14.78 -11.53
N PRO A 337 22.45 13.61 -10.96
CA PRO A 337 21.50 12.82 -10.20
C PRO A 337 20.87 13.65 -9.08
N PRO A 338 19.53 13.77 -9.01
CA PRO A 338 18.89 14.46 -7.92
C PRO A 338 18.97 13.63 -6.64
N ARG A 339 18.96 14.31 -5.49
CA ARG A 339 18.78 13.64 -4.21
C ARG A 339 17.47 12.86 -4.23
N GLN A 340 17.49 11.62 -3.76
CA GLN A 340 16.29 10.80 -3.68
C GLN A 340 15.22 11.48 -2.81
N SER A 341 14.00 11.58 -3.35
CA SER A 341 12.80 11.95 -2.61
C SER A 341 11.61 11.18 -3.13
N LEU A 342 10.77 10.72 -2.21
CA LEU A 342 9.44 10.20 -2.53
C LEU A 342 8.43 11.35 -2.46
N ILE A 343 7.14 11.03 -2.47
CA ILE A 343 6.08 12.02 -2.51
C ILE A 343 6.06 12.78 -1.17
N GLU A 344 6.18 14.09 -1.24
CA GLU A 344 6.11 15.02 -0.09
C GLU A 344 5.15 16.18 -0.41
N THR A 345 5.21 16.68 -1.64
CA THR A 345 4.34 17.73 -2.17
C THR A 345 3.31 17.14 -3.13
N VAL A 346 2.06 17.61 -3.03
CA VAL A 346 1.01 17.28 -3.98
C VAL A 346 0.23 18.53 -4.38
N GLY A 347 -0.14 18.59 -5.65
CA GLY A 347 -1.14 19.52 -6.17
C GLY A 347 -2.47 18.80 -6.39
N ILE A 348 -3.53 19.27 -5.75
CA ILE A 348 -4.88 18.72 -5.87
C ILE A 348 -5.69 19.72 -6.70
N THR A 349 -6.11 19.32 -7.90
CA THR A 349 -6.86 20.20 -8.80
C THR A 349 -8.37 20.07 -8.59
N GLU A 350 -9.12 21.11 -8.96
CA GLU A 350 -10.60 21.08 -8.90
C GLU A 350 -11.21 20.03 -9.85
N GLU A 351 -10.52 19.70 -10.95
CA GLU A 351 -10.91 18.66 -11.90
C GLU A 351 -10.75 17.22 -11.37
N GLY A 352 -10.24 17.05 -10.14
CA GLY A 352 -10.00 15.74 -9.54
C GLY A 352 -8.77 15.04 -10.11
N VAL A 353 -7.68 15.79 -10.34
CA VAL A 353 -6.36 15.24 -10.70
C VAL A 353 -5.36 15.63 -9.64
N PHE A 354 -4.52 14.67 -9.23
CA PHE A 354 -3.48 14.87 -8.24
C PHE A 354 -2.12 14.79 -8.93
N ILE A 355 -1.33 15.85 -8.77
CA ILE A 355 0.02 15.93 -9.34
C ILE A 355 1.03 15.74 -8.22
N GLU A 356 1.80 14.67 -8.33
CA GLU A 356 2.83 14.25 -7.36
C GLU A 356 4.19 14.19 -8.06
N ALA A 357 5.27 14.07 -7.29
CA ALA A 357 6.57 13.81 -7.88
C ALA A 357 7.42 12.90 -7.01
N SER A 358 8.37 12.23 -7.66
CA SER A 358 9.47 11.53 -7.01
C SER A 358 10.76 11.78 -7.79
N SER A 359 11.90 11.61 -7.15
CA SER A 359 13.19 11.82 -7.82
C SER A 359 14.26 10.94 -7.24
N GLY A 360 15.29 10.70 -8.04
CA GLY A 360 16.47 9.95 -7.65
C GLY A 360 16.17 8.47 -7.37
N PHE A 361 17.23 7.69 -7.38
CA PHE A 361 17.23 6.30 -6.93
C PHE A 361 18.22 6.22 -5.77
N GLY A 362 17.97 5.34 -4.78
CA GLY A 362 18.88 5.17 -3.64
C GLY A 362 20.27 4.73 -4.13
N GLN A 363 21.19 5.67 -4.29
CA GLN A 363 22.53 5.43 -4.82
C GLN A 363 23.46 4.97 -3.69
N SER A 364 23.51 3.66 -3.44
CA SER A 364 24.76 3.05 -3.03
C SER A 364 25.51 2.60 -4.28
N SER A 365 26.84 2.49 -4.22
CA SER A 365 27.63 1.88 -5.30
C SER A 365 27.21 0.44 -5.59
N GLU A 366 26.57 -0.23 -4.63
CA GLU A 366 25.98 -1.56 -4.79
C GLU A 366 24.67 -1.49 -5.58
N SER A 367 23.81 -0.48 -5.35
CA SER A 367 22.54 -0.31 -6.07
C SER A 367 22.69 -0.19 -7.59
N VAL A 368 23.80 0.38 -8.08
CA VAL A 368 24.10 0.47 -9.53
C VAL A 368 24.41 -0.89 -10.14
N HIS A 369 24.78 -1.87 -9.32
CA HIS A 369 25.04 -3.27 -9.71
C HIS A 369 23.90 -4.23 -9.35
N CYS A 370 22.78 -3.72 -8.82
CA CYS A 370 21.61 -4.51 -8.45
C CYS A 370 20.62 -4.64 -9.61
N HIS A 371 19.99 -5.81 -9.76
CA HIS A 371 18.81 -5.95 -10.62
C HIS A 371 17.65 -5.12 -10.06
N HIS A 372 17.22 -4.07 -10.76
CA HIS A 372 16.12 -3.19 -10.34
C HIS A 372 14.69 -3.75 -10.59
N GLY A 373 14.59 -5.05 -10.90
CA GLY A 373 13.32 -5.76 -11.04
C GLY A 373 12.50 -5.38 -12.28
N ILE A 374 11.22 -5.80 -12.27
CA ILE A 374 10.29 -5.77 -13.42
C ILE A 374 9.82 -4.33 -13.79
N MET A 375 10.30 -3.28 -13.12
CA MET A 375 10.01 -1.89 -13.51
C MET A 375 11.25 -1.05 -13.78
N SER A 376 12.38 -1.70 -14.09
CA SER A 376 13.50 -1.05 -14.77
C SER A 376 13.00 -0.43 -16.09
N ALA A 377 13.43 0.80 -16.40
CA ALA A 377 13.11 1.52 -17.65
C ALA A 377 13.39 0.71 -18.93
N GLU A 378 14.15 -0.38 -18.83
CA GLU A 378 14.44 -1.31 -19.92
C GLU A 378 13.22 -2.12 -20.41
N ILE A 379 12.22 -2.36 -19.56
CA ILE A 379 11.06 -3.22 -19.91
C ILE A 379 10.10 -2.53 -20.87
N GLY A 380 10.27 -1.23 -21.12
CA GLY A 380 9.56 -0.55 -22.20
C GLY A 380 9.64 -1.25 -23.56
N GLN A 381 10.68 -2.07 -23.80
CA GLN A 381 10.86 -2.87 -25.03
C GLN A 381 10.10 -4.20 -25.06
N LEU A 382 9.57 -4.72 -23.93
CA LEU A 382 8.71 -5.92 -23.92
C LEU A 382 7.36 -5.70 -24.61
N SER A 383 6.98 -4.43 -24.80
CA SER A 383 5.82 -4.03 -25.61
C SER A 383 5.94 -4.44 -27.09
N THR A 384 7.12 -4.85 -27.57
CA THR A 384 7.35 -5.38 -28.93
C THR A 384 7.09 -6.90 -29.06
N ILE A 385 6.97 -7.62 -27.94
CA ILE A 385 6.66 -9.06 -27.91
C ILE A 385 5.14 -9.27 -28.03
N PRO A 386 4.63 -10.30 -28.73
CA PRO A 386 3.19 -10.56 -28.85
C PRO A 386 2.47 -10.67 -27.47
N PRO A 387 1.25 -10.13 -27.30
CA PRO A 387 0.56 -10.06 -25.99
C PRO A 387 0.46 -11.39 -25.22
N LYS A 388 0.27 -12.51 -25.91
CA LYS A 388 0.16 -13.85 -25.29
C LYS A 388 1.45 -14.36 -24.64
N GLN A 389 2.60 -13.74 -24.94
CA GLN A 389 3.91 -14.12 -24.42
C GLN A 389 4.41 -13.16 -23.33
N ARG A 390 3.63 -12.13 -22.98
CA ARG A 390 3.96 -11.14 -21.95
C ARG A 390 3.63 -11.69 -20.56
N THR A 391 4.41 -12.64 -20.08
CA THR A 391 4.26 -13.20 -18.72
C THR A 391 5.17 -12.51 -17.71
N LEU A 392 4.89 -12.70 -16.42
CA LEU A 392 5.77 -12.23 -15.35
C LEU A 392 7.16 -12.88 -15.45
N GLU A 393 7.25 -14.16 -15.85
CA GLU A 393 8.54 -14.81 -16.08
C GLU A 393 9.27 -14.20 -17.29
N ALA A 394 8.56 -13.83 -18.36
CA ALA A 394 9.17 -13.15 -19.50
C ALA A 394 9.74 -11.78 -19.11
N ALA A 395 9.01 -11.03 -18.28
CA ALA A 395 9.47 -9.76 -17.72
C ALA A 395 10.71 -9.94 -16.81
N GLN A 396 10.72 -10.98 -15.98
CA GLN A 396 11.87 -11.35 -15.13
C GLN A 396 13.09 -11.73 -15.98
N LYS A 397 12.91 -12.61 -16.96
CA LYS A 397 14.00 -13.08 -17.84
C LYS A 397 14.61 -11.92 -18.62
N TYR A 398 13.78 -11.00 -19.10
CA TYR A 398 14.23 -9.80 -19.77
C TYR A 398 15.04 -8.88 -18.83
N ALA A 399 14.53 -8.61 -17.62
CA ALA A 399 15.24 -7.82 -16.61
C ALA A 399 16.56 -8.46 -16.15
N HIS A 400 16.62 -9.79 -16.12
CA HIS A 400 17.82 -10.52 -15.71
C HIS A 400 18.94 -10.48 -16.77
N ASN A 401 18.56 -10.44 -18.05
CA ASN A 401 19.52 -10.48 -19.16
C ASN A 401 20.14 -9.11 -19.50
N LYS A 402 19.68 -8.03 -18.85
CA LYS A 402 20.25 -6.69 -18.98
C LYS A 402 21.03 -6.36 -17.69
N LEU A 403 22.36 -6.44 -17.80
CA LEU A 403 23.26 -6.25 -16.66
C LEU A 403 23.72 -4.79 -16.46
N ASN A 404 23.44 -3.89 -17.42
CA ASN A 404 23.92 -2.51 -17.39
C ASN A 404 22.85 -1.52 -17.84
N LEU A 405 22.27 -0.79 -16.88
CA LEU A 405 21.50 0.41 -17.17
C LEU A 405 22.46 1.57 -17.47
N PRO A 406 22.24 2.39 -18.54
CA PRO A 406 22.99 3.62 -18.73
C PRO A 406 22.85 4.50 -17.48
N LYS A 407 23.96 5.06 -17.00
CA LYS A 407 23.99 5.88 -15.77
C LYS A 407 23.01 7.05 -15.85
N GLU A 408 22.79 7.53 -17.07
CA GLU A 408 21.89 8.62 -17.44
C GLU A 408 20.41 8.31 -17.13
N VAL A 409 20.01 7.04 -17.07
CA VAL A 409 18.64 6.63 -16.68
C VAL A 409 18.35 6.96 -15.21
N PHE A 410 19.39 7.08 -14.38
CA PHE A 410 19.29 7.45 -12.97
C PHE A 410 19.44 8.96 -12.74
N HIS A 411 19.58 9.76 -13.80
CA HIS A 411 19.74 11.21 -13.73
C HIS A 411 18.41 11.89 -14.03
N GLY A 412 17.45 11.76 -13.11
CA GLY A 412 16.16 12.42 -13.27
C GLY A 412 15.18 12.13 -12.15
N GLY A 413 13.96 12.62 -12.37
CA GLY A 413 12.81 12.32 -11.55
C GLY A 413 11.55 12.20 -12.38
N PHE A 414 10.44 11.91 -11.73
CA PHE A 414 9.14 11.76 -12.34
C PHE A 414 8.19 12.81 -11.76
N ILE A 415 7.40 13.43 -12.64
CA ILE A 415 6.16 14.09 -12.25
C ILE A 415 5.03 13.14 -12.66
N LEU A 416 4.15 12.84 -11.72
CA LEU A 416 3.10 11.84 -11.85
C LEU A 416 1.76 12.57 -11.79
N GLU A 417 0.82 12.17 -12.64
CA GLU A 417 -0.58 12.51 -12.48
C GLU A 417 -1.34 11.26 -12.08
N LYS A 418 -2.26 11.41 -11.13
CA LYS A 418 -3.21 10.40 -10.69
C LYS A 418 -4.60 11.01 -10.72
N ILE A 419 -5.57 10.34 -11.34
CA ILE A 419 -6.96 10.79 -11.28
C ILE A 419 -7.64 10.35 -9.97
N ASP A 420 -8.48 11.22 -9.41
CA ASP A 420 -9.37 10.88 -8.29
C ASP A 420 -10.43 9.89 -8.76
N GLY A 421 -10.78 8.95 -7.87
CA GLY A 421 -11.71 7.82 -8.07
C GLY A 421 -12.06 7.48 -9.52
N PRO A 422 -11.49 6.45 -10.14
CA PRO A 422 -11.84 6.15 -11.53
C PRO A 422 -13.32 5.76 -11.62
N LEU A 423 -13.98 6.25 -12.66
CA LEU A 423 -15.33 5.77 -13.02
C LEU A 423 -15.25 4.40 -13.68
N SER A 424 -14.12 4.12 -14.32
CA SER A 424 -13.74 2.81 -14.83
C SER A 424 -13.67 1.80 -13.68
N THR A 425 -14.40 0.69 -13.84
CA THR A 425 -14.34 -0.42 -12.90
C THR A 425 -14.31 -1.74 -13.64
N GLY A 426 -13.74 -2.76 -13.01
CA GLY A 426 -13.73 -4.12 -13.49
C GLY A 426 -14.08 -5.12 -12.39
N HIS A 427 -13.35 -6.23 -12.34
CA HIS A 427 -13.70 -7.38 -11.52
C HIS A 427 -12.48 -8.25 -11.18
N LEU A 428 -12.68 -9.10 -10.18
CA LEU A 428 -11.75 -10.12 -9.71
C LEU A 428 -12.43 -11.48 -9.79
N VAL A 429 -11.73 -12.47 -10.34
CA VAL A 429 -12.19 -13.87 -10.42
C VAL A 429 -11.08 -14.81 -9.99
N LEU A 430 -11.48 -15.95 -9.43
CA LEU A 430 -10.54 -17.02 -9.14
C LEU A 430 -9.99 -17.61 -10.45
N THR A 431 -8.68 -17.86 -10.46
CA THR A 431 -8.00 -18.64 -11.49
C THR A 431 -7.86 -20.10 -11.06
N ASP A 432 -7.64 -20.31 -9.77
CA ASP A 432 -7.55 -21.62 -9.10
C ASP A 432 -8.06 -21.52 -7.65
N THR A 433 -7.90 -22.60 -6.89
CA THR A 433 -8.35 -22.71 -5.49
C THR A 433 -7.22 -22.58 -4.46
N ASP A 434 -5.99 -22.29 -4.88
CA ASP A 434 -4.86 -22.05 -3.99
C ASP A 434 -4.79 -20.56 -3.61
N VAL A 435 -5.06 -20.25 -2.34
CA VAL A 435 -5.07 -18.87 -1.83
C VAL A 435 -3.73 -18.14 -2.00
N ARG A 436 -2.63 -18.88 -2.18
CA ARG A 436 -1.29 -18.31 -2.36
C ARG A 436 -1.13 -17.65 -3.73
N ASN A 437 -1.88 -18.14 -4.72
CA ASN A 437 -1.86 -17.62 -6.08
C ASN A 437 -2.64 -16.30 -6.17
N ASN A 438 -2.26 -15.44 -7.11
CA ASN A 438 -3.02 -14.23 -7.39
C ASN A 438 -4.28 -14.59 -8.19
N PRO A 439 -5.46 -14.06 -7.84
CA PRO A 439 -6.63 -14.14 -8.71
C PRO A 439 -6.41 -13.29 -9.97
N ALA A 440 -7.22 -13.52 -11.01
CA ALA A 440 -7.23 -12.61 -12.17
C ALA A 440 -8.03 -11.35 -11.82
N VAL A 441 -7.47 -10.18 -12.17
CA VAL A 441 -8.05 -8.88 -11.83
C VAL A 441 -8.07 -8.00 -13.08
N THR A 442 -9.22 -7.41 -13.35
CA THR A 442 -9.45 -6.44 -14.43
C THR A 442 -9.86 -5.12 -13.81
N PHE A 443 -9.26 -4.01 -14.25
CA PHE A 443 -9.65 -2.65 -13.81
C PHE A 443 -10.34 -1.85 -14.91
N ASN A 444 -10.13 -2.21 -16.18
CA ASN A 444 -10.65 -1.50 -17.36
C ASN A 444 -10.21 -0.03 -17.41
N TYR A 445 -8.91 0.24 -17.21
CA TYR A 445 -8.37 1.61 -17.23
C TYR A 445 -8.85 2.38 -18.47
N PHE A 446 -9.38 3.60 -18.25
CA PHE A 446 -9.94 4.47 -19.29
C PHE A 446 -11.11 3.91 -20.10
N SER A 447 -11.83 2.90 -19.59
CA SER A 447 -13.09 2.46 -20.19
C SER A 447 -14.19 3.51 -20.10
N HIS A 448 -14.12 4.39 -19.10
CA HIS A 448 -14.97 5.58 -19.00
C HIS A 448 -14.25 6.81 -19.60
N PRO A 449 -14.85 7.55 -20.54
CA PRO A 449 -14.19 8.64 -21.26
C PRO A 449 -13.70 9.78 -20.34
N GLN A 450 -14.47 10.10 -19.29
CA GLN A 450 -14.07 11.15 -18.33
C GLN A 450 -12.76 10.84 -17.58
N ASP A 451 -12.43 9.56 -17.36
CA ASP A 451 -11.15 9.20 -16.74
C ASP A 451 -9.98 9.56 -17.68
N LEU A 452 -10.17 9.37 -18.99
CA LEU A 452 -9.19 9.70 -20.02
C LEU A 452 -9.05 11.22 -20.19
N GLU A 453 -10.17 11.95 -20.19
CA GLU A 453 -10.17 13.42 -20.22
C GLU A 453 -9.38 14.02 -19.05
N ARG A 454 -9.56 13.45 -17.84
CA ARG A 454 -8.80 13.85 -16.65
C ARG A 454 -7.31 13.54 -16.77
N CYS A 455 -6.92 12.38 -17.32
CA CYS A 455 -5.51 12.11 -17.60
C CYS A 455 -4.92 13.18 -18.54
N VAL A 456 -5.60 13.50 -19.64
CA VAL A 456 -5.17 14.54 -20.58
C VAL A 456 -5.03 15.90 -19.90
N TYR A 457 -5.98 16.26 -19.03
CA TYR A 457 -5.89 17.47 -18.21
C TYR A 457 -4.66 17.44 -17.27
N GLY A 458 -4.37 16.30 -16.64
CA GLY A 458 -3.19 16.08 -15.81
C GLY A 458 -1.90 16.32 -16.58
N ILE A 459 -1.76 15.70 -17.76
CA ILE A 459 -0.58 15.86 -18.62
C ILE A 459 -0.39 17.32 -19.07
N LYS A 460 -1.47 18.01 -19.46
CA LYS A 460 -1.44 19.46 -19.78
C LYS A 460 -1.04 20.31 -18.56
N THR A 461 -1.38 19.87 -17.36
CA THR A 461 -0.97 20.55 -16.12
C THR A 461 0.53 20.36 -15.87
N ILE A 462 1.05 19.14 -16.08
CA ILE A 462 2.50 18.89 -16.02
C ILE A 462 3.24 19.72 -17.07
N GLU A 463 2.72 19.84 -18.29
CA GLU A 463 3.31 20.73 -19.31
C GLU A 463 3.47 22.17 -18.80
N ARG A 464 2.44 22.73 -18.14
CA ARG A 464 2.53 24.07 -17.54
C ARG A 464 3.60 24.14 -16.46
N ILE A 465 3.72 23.12 -15.62
CA ILE A 465 4.76 23.04 -14.58
C ILE A 465 6.16 23.04 -15.20
N LEU A 466 6.38 22.29 -16.29
CA LEU A 466 7.69 22.21 -16.95
C LEU A 466 8.12 23.51 -17.63
N LYS A 467 7.16 24.38 -17.98
CA LYS A 467 7.42 25.73 -18.52
C LYS A 467 7.78 26.75 -17.45
N THR A 468 7.71 26.40 -16.16
CA THR A 468 8.08 27.31 -15.07
C THR A 468 9.60 27.42 -14.92
N ASN A 469 10.08 28.56 -14.43
CA ASN A 469 11.51 28.86 -14.32
C ASN A 469 12.27 27.76 -13.56
N ARG A 470 11.69 27.25 -12.46
CA ARG A 470 12.30 26.23 -11.59
C ARG A 470 12.61 24.92 -12.29
N PHE A 471 11.73 24.43 -13.15
CA PHE A 471 12.00 23.19 -13.90
C PHE A 471 12.83 23.45 -15.14
N SER A 472 12.65 24.59 -15.82
CA SER A 472 13.47 24.93 -16.98
C SER A 472 14.98 25.00 -16.67
N GLU A 473 15.34 25.44 -15.46
CA GLU A 473 16.72 25.49 -14.97
C GLU A 473 17.35 24.08 -14.75
N LEU A 474 16.53 23.05 -14.57
CA LEU A 474 17.01 21.67 -14.38
C LEU A 474 17.42 20.99 -15.70
N ALA A 475 16.98 21.54 -16.84
CA ALA A 475 17.27 21.00 -18.16
C ALA A 475 18.77 21.01 -18.49
N ALA A 476 19.26 19.95 -19.13
CA ALA A 476 20.68 19.73 -19.40
C ALA A 476 21.35 20.88 -20.18
N ASP A 477 20.64 21.45 -21.13
CA ASP A 477 21.07 22.52 -22.02
C ASP A 477 20.59 23.92 -21.56
N GLY A 478 19.76 24.00 -20.51
CA GLY A 478 19.20 25.26 -20.01
C GLY A 478 18.15 25.88 -20.92
N THR A 479 17.69 25.15 -21.94
CA THR A 479 16.67 25.62 -22.90
C THR A 479 15.25 25.18 -22.53
N GLY A 480 15.08 24.55 -21.37
CA GLY A 480 13.82 23.96 -20.92
C GLY A 480 13.57 22.56 -21.50
N PHE A 481 12.35 22.06 -21.35
CA PHE A 481 11.93 20.75 -21.85
C PHE A 481 10.88 20.92 -22.95
N SER A 482 11.14 20.41 -24.16
CA SER A 482 10.06 20.28 -25.16
C SER A 482 9.15 19.12 -24.77
N MET A 483 7.83 19.32 -24.87
CA MET A 483 6.86 18.28 -24.51
C MET A 483 7.03 17.02 -25.36
N GLU A 484 7.24 17.18 -26.67
CA GLU A 484 7.51 16.07 -27.58
C GLU A 484 8.67 15.19 -27.09
N ARG A 485 9.79 15.81 -26.68
CA ARG A 485 10.97 15.08 -26.19
C ARG A 485 10.65 14.33 -24.91
N VAL A 486 10.04 14.97 -23.91
CA VAL A 486 9.77 14.32 -22.62
C VAL A 486 8.69 13.26 -22.73
N LEU A 487 7.67 13.43 -23.58
CA LEU A 487 6.66 12.42 -23.84
C LEU A 487 7.27 11.21 -24.55
N ASN A 488 8.07 11.41 -25.59
CA ASN A 488 8.75 10.30 -26.30
C ASN A 488 9.67 9.51 -25.36
N MET A 489 10.45 10.20 -24.51
CA MET A 489 11.26 9.55 -23.48
C MET A 489 10.39 8.77 -22.46
N SER A 490 9.26 9.35 -22.06
CA SER A 490 8.35 8.73 -21.06
C SER A 490 7.63 7.50 -21.61
N VAL A 491 7.21 7.51 -22.88
CA VAL A 491 6.61 6.32 -23.53
C VAL A 491 7.60 5.15 -23.52
N GLN A 492 8.88 5.42 -23.78
CA GLN A 492 9.91 4.40 -23.74
C GLN A 492 10.23 3.93 -22.31
N ALA A 493 10.29 4.85 -21.35
CA ALA A 493 10.63 4.54 -19.96
C ALA A 493 9.48 3.86 -19.18
N ASN A 494 8.22 4.10 -19.53
CA ASN A 494 7.08 3.55 -18.82
C ASN A 494 6.98 2.03 -18.99
N VAL A 495 6.75 1.34 -17.87
CA VAL A 495 6.76 -0.11 -17.79
C VAL A 495 5.35 -0.66 -17.60
N ASN A 496 4.72 -1.05 -18.70
CA ASN A 496 3.51 -1.86 -18.74
C ASN A 496 3.59 -2.84 -19.91
N LEU A 497 2.61 -3.73 -20.01
CA LEU A 497 2.50 -4.73 -21.08
C LEU A 497 1.39 -4.35 -22.08
N ILE A 498 1.04 -3.08 -22.16
CA ILE A 498 0.07 -2.55 -23.13
C ILE A 498 0.80 -2.33 -24.47
N PRO A 499 0.24 -2.74 -25.62
CA PRO A 499 0.81 -2.39 -26.92
C PRO A 499 0.88 -0.87 -27.09
N LYS A 500 2.07 -0.35 -27.38
CA LYS A 500 2.32 1.09 -27.49
C LYS A 500 2.26 1.54 -28.95
N HIS A 501 1.64 2.68 -29.20
CA HIS A 501 1.57 3.35 -30.48
C HIS A 501 2.64 4.46 -30.52
N THR A 502 3.92 4.05 -30.57
CA THR A 502 5.07 4.96 -30.42
C THR A 502 5.17 6.05 -31.50
N ASN A 503 4.40 5.94 -32.58
CA ASN A 503 4.37 6.93 -33.67
C ASN A 503 3.23 7.96 -33.52
N ASP A 504 2.40 7.84 -32.47
CA ASP A 504 1.22 8.69 -32.23
C ASP A 504 1.32 9.41 -30.87
N THR A 505 2.49 9.96 -30.57
CA THR A 505 2.72 10.72 -29.32
C THR A 505 2.20 12.16 -29.39
N GLU A 506 1.75 12.63 -30.56
CA GLU A 506 1.02 13.90 -30.69
C GLU A 506 -0.34 13.86 -29.97
N SER A 507 -0.98 12.69 -29.89
CA SER A 507 -2.22 12.50 -29.16
C SER A 507 -1.96 12.26 -27.67
N LEU A 508 -2.31 13.24 -26.83
CA LEU A 508 -2.25 13.07 -25.36
C LEU A 508 -3.17 11.95 -24.86
N GLU A 509 -4.29 11.69 -25.55
CA GLU A 509 -5.16 10.56 -25.22
C GLU A 509 -4.47 9.22 -25.47
N GLN A 510 -3.76 9.10 -26.59
CA GLN A 510 -3.02 7.89 -26.92
C GLN A 510 -1.82 7.72 -25.98
N PHE A 511 -1.12 8.81 -25.65
CA PHE A 511 -0.09 8.83 -24.61
C PHE A 511 -0.65 8.30 -23.28
N CYS A 512 -1.80 8.79 -22.84
CA CYS A 512 -2.46 8.33 -21.62
C CYS A 512 -2.69 6.81 -21.65
N LYS A 513 -3.31 6.29 -22.70
CA LYS A 513 -3.61 4.86 -22.87
C LYS A 513 -2.36 3.99 -22.92
N ASP A 514 -1.34 4.43 -23.66
CA ASP A 514 -0.12 3.65 -23.87
C ASP A 514 0.77 3.59 -22.62
N THR A 515 0.71 4.63 -21.78
CA THR A 515 1.63 4.80 -20.65
C THR A 515 1.00 4.57 -19.29
N VAL A 516 -0.30 4.24 -19.23
CA VAL A 516 -0.99 4.01 -17.96
C VAL A 516 -0.31 2.93 -17.14
N ILE A 517 -0.14 3.25 -15.87
CA ILE A 517 0.33 2.36 -14.83
C ILE A 517 -0.52 2.55 -13.57
N THR A 518 -0.33 1.67 -12.62
CA THR A 518 -1.02 1.72 -11.33
C THR A 518 -0.34 2.73 -10.40
N ILE A 519 -1.12 3.48 -9.62
CA ILE A 519 -0.62 4.20 -8.42
C ILE A 519 -0.63 3.28 -7.18
N TRP A 520 -0.94 1.99 -7.36
CA TRP A 520 -1.12 0.98 -6.31
C TRP A 520 -2.21 1.33 -5.28
N HIS A 521 -3.21 2.14 -5.66
CA HIS A 521 -4.34 2.52 -4.81
C HIS A 521 -5.64 1.78 -5.18
N TYR A 522 -5.51 0.56 -5.71
CA TYR A 522 -6.66 -0.28 -6.06
C TYR A 522 -7.54 -0.63 -4.86
N HIS A 523 -8.84 -0.70 -5.11
CA HIS A 523 -9.88 -0.86 -4.11
C HIS A 523 -11.13 -1.55 -4.70
N GLY A 524 -12.12 -1.82 -3.85
CA GLY A 524 -13.36 -2.46 -4.24
C GLY A 524 -13.33 -4.00 -4.20
N GLY A 525 -14.39 -4.62 -4.72
CA GLY A 525 -14.61 -6.07 -4.69
C GLY A 525 -15.54 -6.55 -3.56
N CYS A 526 -15.70 -5.77 -2.49
CA CYS A 526 -16.57 -6.08 -1.35
C CYS A 526 -17.40 -4.86 -0.90
N HIS A 527 -17.88 -4.07 -1.85
CA HIS A 527 -18.58 -2.79 -1.62
C HIS A 527 -19.69 -2.82 -0.56
N VAL A 528 -19.78 -1.73 0.21
CA VAL A 528 -20.90 -1.45 1.11
C VAL A 528 -22.22 -1.42 0.33
N GLY A 529 -23.29 -1.97 0.90
CA GLY A 529 -24.60 -2.12 0.28
C GLY A 529 -24.71 -3.25 -0.76
N LYS A 530 -23.59 -3.87 -1.15
CA LYS A 530 -23.56 -4.97 -2.13
C LYS A 530 -23.05 -6.28 -1.52
N VAL A 531 -21.95 -6.22 -0.77
CA VAL A 531 -21.33 -7.38 -0.11
C VAL A 531 -21.41 -7.25 1.40
N VAL A 532 -21.22 -6.04 1.93
CA VAL A 532 -21.34 -5.75 3.36
C VAL A 532 -22.41 -4.70 3.64
N ASP A 533 -22.95 -4.68 4.86
CA ASP A 533 -23.84 -3.62 5.33
C ASP A 533 -23.06 -2.36 5.79
N GLN A 534 -23.79 -1.34 6.27
CA GLN A 534 -23.23 -0.08 6.80
C GLN A 534 -22.41 -0.25 8.10
N GLN A 535 -22.47 -1.44 8.71
CA GLN A 535 -21.63 -1.83 9.85
C GLN A 535 -20.52 -2.80 9.42
N TYR A 536 -20.33 -2.95 8.11
CA TYR A 536 -19.35 -3.78 7.44
C TYR A 536 -19.48 -5.28 7.70
N ARG A 537 -20.68 -5.73 8.10
CA ARG A 537 -21.01 -7.15 8.25
C ARG A 537 -21.36 -7.73 6.88
N VAL A 538 -20.88 -8.92 6.60
CA VAL A 538 -21.18 -9.60 5.33
C VAL A 538 -22.67 -9.91 5.24
N LEU A 539 -23.32 -9.41 4.19
CA LEU A 539 -24.76 -9.55 4.00
C LEU A 539 -25.14 -11.03 3.93
N GLY A 540 -26.16 -11.44 4.68
CA GLY A 540 -26.64 -12.83 4.71
C GLY A 540 -25.81 -13.81 5.54
N VAL A 541 -24.73 -13.35 6.19
CA VAL A 541 -23.86 -14.17 7.06
C VAL A 541 -23.76 -13.54 8.44
N SER A 542 -23.77 -14.36 9.49
CA SER A 542 -23.57 -13.90 10.88
C SER A 542 -22.11 -14.12 11.32
N GLY A 543 -21.59 -13.23 12.17
CA GLY A 543 -20.25 -13.37 12.75
C GLY A 543 -19.09 -13.15 11.76
N LEU A 544 -19.34 -12.44 10.66
CA LEU A 544 -18.34 -12.13 9.64
C LEU A 544 -18.42 -10.67 9.22
N ARG A 545 -17.27 -9.98 9.23
CA ARG A 545 -17.12 -8.61 8.73
C ARG A 545 -15.95 -8.48 7.75
N VAL A 546 -15.95 -7.40 6.99
CA VAL A 546 -14.81 -6.98 6.15
C VAL A 546 -14.39 -5.57 6.56
N VAL A 547 -13.11 -5.36 6.86
CA VAL A 547 -12.58 -4.04 7.22
C VAL A 547 -11.23 -3.84 6.52
N ASP A 548 -11.27 -3.36 5.29
CA ASP A 548 -10.11 -2.95 4.48
C ASP A 548 -10.58 -2.20 3.21
N GLY A 549 -9.65 -1.82 2.33
CA GLY A 549 -9.96 -1.07 1.10
C GLY A 549 -10.88 -1.79 0.09
N SER A 550 -11.23 -3.06 0.29
CA SER A 550 -12.17 -3.76 -0.60
C SER A 550 -13.61 -3.24 -0.50
N ILE A 551 -13.95 -2.52 0.57
CA ILE A 551 -15.31 -1.99 0.78
C ILE A 551 -15.54 -0.64 0.09
N PHE A 552 -14.48 0.03 -0.35
CA PHE A 552 -14.57 1.36 -0.93
C PHE A 552 -15.10 1.33 -2.36
N SER A 553 -16.06 2.21 -2.64
CA SER A 553 -16.55 2.50 -3.99
C SER A 553 -15.67 3.49 -4.75
N LYS A 554 -14.91 4.32 -4.04
CA LYS A 554 -13.98 5.32 -4.58
C LYS A 554 -12.77 5.49 -3.67
N SER A 555 -11.68 6.01 -4.20
CA SER A 555 -10.50 6.38 -3.41
C SER A 555 -10.88 7.48 -2.40
N PRO A 556 -10.43 7.40 -1.13
CA PRO A 556 -10.81 8.37 -0.09
C PRO A 556 -10.14 9.75 -0.20
N GLY A 557 -9.30 9.96 -1.20
CA GLY A 557 -8.49 11.15 -1.40
C GLY A 557 -7.20 10.82 -2.15
N THR A 558 -6.14 11.59 -1.89
CA THR A 558 -4.84 11.46 -2.56
C THR A 558 -4.22 10.09 -2.36
N ASN A 559 -4.07 9.63 -1.11
CA ASN A 559 -3.47 8.34 -0.78
C ASN A 559 -4.32 7.66 0.30
N PRO A 560 -4.71 6.39 0.11
CA PRO A 560 -5.68 5.74 0.98
C PRO A 560 -5.11 5.30 2.33
N GLN A 561 -3.78 5.26 2.52
CA GLN A 561 -3.19 4.58 3.67
C GLN A 561 -3.63 5.16 5.02
N ALA A 562 -3.72 6.49 5.14
CA ALA A 562 -4.16 7.16 6.35
C ALA A 562 -5.58 6.72 6.69
N THR A 563 -6.47 6.80 5.71
CA THR A 563 -7.88 6.44 5.83
C THR A 563 -8.07 4.96 6.18
N VAL A 564 -7.27 4.07 5.59
CA VAL A 564 -7.38 2.62 5.85
C VAL A 564 -6.86 2.27 7.26
N MET A 565 -5.78 2.91 7.73
CA MET A 565 -5.30 2.75 9.11
C MET A 565 -6.32 3.30 10.12
N MET A 566 -6.81 4.51 9.85
CA MET A 566 -7.85 5.17 10.64
C MET A 566 -9.12 4.32 10.70
N MET A 567 -9.59 3.76 9.57
CA MET A 567 -10.77 2.89 9.52
C MET A 567 -10.62 1.64 10.40
N GLY A 568 -9.43 1.02 10.43
CA GLY A 568 -9.16 -0.11 11.32
C GLY A 568 -9.33 0.28 12.80
N ARG A 569 -8.74 1.41 13.21
CA ARG A 569 -8.88 1.98 14.55
C ARG A 569 -10.34 2.35 14.86
N TYR A 570 -10.99 3.09 13.95
CA TYR A 570 -12.38 3.55 14.02
C TYR A 570 -13.33 2.38 14.26
N MET A 571 -13.22 1.32 13.45
CA MET A 571 -14.09 0.14 13.57
C MET A 571 -13.81 -0.62 14.87
N GLY A 572 -12.55 -0.70 15.31
CA GLY A 572 -12.22 -1.25 16.62
C GLY A 572 -12.93 -0.49 17.75
N VAL A 573 -12.85 0.85 17.78
CA VAL A 573 -13.52 1.67 18.81
C VAL A 573 -15.03 1.51 18.73
N LYS A 574 -15.60 1.59 17.52
CA LYS A 574 -17.03 1.46 17.28
C LYS A 574 -17.55 0.12 17.82
N ILE A 575 -16.86 -0.98 17.50
CA ILE A 575 -17.21 -2.32 18.02
C ILE A 575 -17.13 -2.33 19.56
N LEU A 576 -16.05 -1.83 20.16
CA LEU A 576 -15.94 -1.80 21.62
C LEU A 576 -17.07 -1.00 22.27
N ARG A 577 -17.41 0.19 21.73
CA ARG A 577 -18.52 1.01 22.22
C ARG A 577 -19.87 0.32 22.06
N GLU A 578 -20.13 -0.32 20.92
CA GLU A 578 -21.36 -1.10 20.68
C GLU A 578 -21.49 -2.27 21.66
N ARG A 579 -20.38 -2.90 22.07
CA ARG A 579 -20.41 -4.08 22.93
C ARG A 579 -20.39 -3.77 24.43
N LEU A 580 -19.70 -2.70 24.84
CA LEU A 580 -19.39 -2.42 26.24
C LEU A 580 -19.96 -1.08 26.74
N GLY A 581 -20.49 -0.22 25.87
CA GLY A 581 -20.92 1.12 26.23
C GLY A 581 -19.80 1.90 26.92
N ARG A 582 -20.09 2.46 28.11
CA ARG A 582 -19.08 3.21 28.90
C ARG A 582 -17.88 2.37 29.33
N ALA A 583 -18.05 1.04 29.49
CA ALA A 583 -16.96 0.15 29.92
C ALA A 583 -15.88 -0.06 28.83
N ALA A 584 -16.12 0.42 27.61
CA ALA A 584 -15.12 0.42 26.54
C ALA A 584 -13.88 1.24 26.89
N GLY A 585 -14.06 2.38 27.58
CA GLY A 585 -12.96 3.28 27.95
C GLY A 585 -12.19 3.88 26.76
N VAL A 586 -12.82 3.95 25.58
CA VAL A 586 -12.26 4.45 24.31
C VAL A 586 -13.28 5.24 23.50
#